data_AF-A0A1T5EBQ3-F1
#
_entry.id   AF-A0A1T5EBQ3-F1
#
_cell.length_a   1.000
_cell.length_b   1.000
_cell.length_c   1.000
_cell.angle_alpha   90.00
_cell.angle_beta   90.00
_cell.angle_gamma   90.00
#
_symmetry.space_group_name_H-M   'P 1'
#
loop_
_entity.id
_entity.type
_entity.pdbx_description
1 polymer ?
#
loop_
_entity_poly.entity_id
_entity_poly.type
_entity_poly.pdbx_seq_one_letter_code
_entity_poly.pdbx_strand_id
1 'polypeptide(L)' 'MTTITATVSKEKDVKVLKEILERFGIDYTIEESAEDYIFSDAQIADFERTQQDFLSGKTTARDWEDIKKDLNRVYP' A
#
# COMPACT_ATOMS: atom_id res chain seq x y z
N MET A 1 14.43 2.63 27.81
CA MET A 1 13.88 2.86 26.46
C MET A 1 12.60 3.65 26.67
N THR A 2 12.50 4.86 26.13
CA THR A 2 11.36 5.76 26.36
C THR A 2 10.49 5.74 25.12
N THR A 3 9.31 5.17 25.21
CA THR A 3 8.35 5.12 24.10
C THR A 3 7.47 6.37 24.14
N ILE A 4 7.47 7.15 23.07
CA ILE A 4 6.63 8.34 22.93
C ILE A 4 5.42 7.96 22.06
N THR A 5 4.22 8.02 22.63
CA THR A 5 2.98 7.76 21.92
C THR A 5 2.34 9.10 21.54
N ALA A 6 2.12 9.33 20.25
CA ALA A 6 1.47 10.56 19.75
C ALA A 6 0.24 10.20 18.93
N THR A 7 -0.92 10.75 19.31
CA THR A 7 -2.16 10.62 18.54
C THR A 7 -2.21 11.73 17.50
N VAL A 8 -2.10 11.36 16.22
CA VAL A 8 -2.10 12.32 15.10
C VAL A 8 -3.47 12.27 14.42
N SER A 9 -4.21 13.38 14.45
CA SER A 9 -5.58 13.45 13.92
C SER A 9 -5.67 13.63 12.39
N LYS A 10 -4.54 13.87 11.72
CA LYS A 10 -4.49 14.17 10.28
C LYS A 10 -3.59 13.17 9.57
N GLU A 11 -4.16 12.46 8.59
CA GLU A 11 -3.46 11.43 7.80
C GLU A 11 -2.22 11.97 7.06
N LYS A 12 -2.27 13.22 6.58
CA LYS A 12 -1.11 13.88 5.96
C LYS A 12 0.07 14.04 6.93
N ASP A 13 -0.23 14.31 8.19
CA ASP A 13 0.79 14.53 9.21
C ASP A 13 1.43 13.21 9.64
N VAL A 14 0.68 12.09 9.57
CA VAL A 14 1.21 10.73 9.77
C VAL A 14 2.28 10.39 8.72
N LYS A 15 2.03 10.70 7.44
CA LYS A 15 3.00 10.46 6.35
C LYS A 15 4.29 11.25 6.54
N VAL A 16 4.18 12.52 6.94
CA VAL A 16 5.34 13.37 7.22
C VAL A 16 6.13 12.85 8.42
N LEU A 17 5.44 12.45 9.51
CA LEU A 17 6.10 11.84 10.66
C LEU A 17 6.82 10.54 10.29
N LYS A 18 6.19 9.69 9.49
CA LYS A 18 6.78 8.44 9.00
C LYS A 18 8.11 8.68 8.30
N GLU A 19 8.13 9.62 7.35
CA GLU A 19 9.32 9.94 6.58
C GLU A 19 10.43 10.56 7.44
N ILE A 20 10.07 11.37 8.42
CA ILE A 20 11.01 11.91 9.41
C ILE A 20 11.61 10.76 10.24
N LEU A 21 10.78 9.90 10.83
CA LEU A 21 11.22 8.80 11.68
C LEU A 21 12.14 7.82 10.92
N GLU A 22 11.82 7.52 9.66
CA GLU A 22 12.67 6.71 8.78
C GLU A 22 14.02 7.36 8.51
N ARG A 23 14.06 8.67 8.21
CA ARG A 23 15.32 9.40 7.98
C ARG A 23 16.22 9.44 9.22
N PHE A 24 15.62 9.48 10.40
CA PHE A 24 16.37 9.48 11.66
C PHE A 24 16.68 8.07 12.18
N GLY A 25 16.22 7.01 11.50
CA GLY A 25 16.45 5.62 11.90
C GLY A 25 15.83 5.29 13.25
N ILE A 26 14.70 5.92 13.58
CA ILE A 26 13.99 5.71 14.84
C ILE A 26 12.96 4.61 14.63
N ASP A 27 13.01 3.55 15.42
CA ASP A 27 11.99 2.52 15.41
C ASP A 27 10.64 3.09 15.87
N TYR A 28 9.59 2.89 15.07
CA TYR A 28 8.23 3.36 15.35
C TYR A 28 7.19 2.29 15.02
N THR A 29 6.03 2.38 15.65
CA THR A 29 4.86 1.53 15.36
C THR A 29 3.67 2.44 15.13
N ILE A 30 2.99 2.26 13.99
CA ILE A 30 1.75 2.96 13.68
C ILE A 30 0.61 2.01 14.02
N GLU A 31 -0.16 2.33 15.05
CA GLU A 31 -1.44 1.69 15.33
C GLU A 31 -2.52 2.40 14.49
N GLU A 32 -2.53 2.10 13.19
CA GLU A 32 -3.66 2.46 12.32
C GLU A 32 -4.73 1.39 12.47
N SER A 33 -5.97 1.82 12.71
CA SER A 33 -7.13 0.95 12.73
C SER A 33 -7.24 0.25 11.37
N ALA A 34 -7.12 -1.08 11.33
CA ALA A 34 -7.29 -1.87 10.10
C ALA A 34 -8.68 -1.69 9.44
N GLU A 35 -9.60 -1.02 10.12
CA GLU A 35 -10.94 -0.65 9.68
C GLU A 35 -10.94 0.36 8.52
N ASP A 36 -9.89 1.17 8.35
CA ASP A 36 -9.81 2.16 7.26
C ASP A 36 -9.27 1.59 5.94
N TYR A 37 -8.72 0.36 5.96
CA TYR A 37 -8.17 -0.33 4.79
C TYR A 37 -8.98 -1.59 4.43
N ILE A 38 -10.31 -1.48 4.44
CA ILE A 38 -11.17 -2.54 3.95
C ILE A 38 -11.09 -2.56 2.42
N PHE A 39 -10.43 -3.58 1.87
CA PHE A 39 -10.51 -3.84 0.43
C PHE A 39 -11.97 -4.10 0.04
N SER A 40 -12.42 -3.42 -1.02
CA SER A 40 -13.70 -3.75 -1.64
C SER A 40 -13.68 -5.18 -2.19
N ASP A 41 -14.85 -5.82 -2.27
CA ASP A 41 -14.99 -7.17 -2.85
C ASP A 41 -14.36 -7.28 -4.25
N ALA A 42 -14.45 -6.20 -5.04
CA ALA A 42 -13.83 -6.11 -6.35
C ALA A 42 -12.29 -6.18 -6.28
N GLN A 43 -11.67 -5.51 -5.31
CA GLN A 43 -10.21 -5.54 -5.12
C GLN A 43 -9.73 -6.90 -4.62
N ILE A 44 -10.51 -7.56 -3.76
CA ILE A 44 -10.20 -8.91 -3.28
C ILE A 44 -10.27 -9.90 -4.45
N ALA A 45 -11.34 -9.84 -5.26
CA ALA A 45 -11.50 -10.71 -6.42
C ALA A 45 -10.40 -10.49 -7.48
N ASP A 46 -9.98 -9.24 -7.71
CA ASP A 46 -8.89 -8.93 -8.63
C ASP A 46 -7.56 -9.51 -8.12
N PHE A 47 -7.31 -9.41 -6.81
CA PHE A 47 -6.12 -9.98 -6.18
C PHE A 47 -6.09 -11.51 -6.27
N GLU A 48 -7.19 -12.18 -5.96
CA GLU A 48 -7.33 -13.64 -6.08
C GLU A 48 -7.11 -14.10 -7.53
N ARG A 49 -7.68 -13.38 -8.51
CA ARG A 49 -7.44 -13.67 -9.93
C ARG A 49 -5.96 -13.56 -10.27
N THR A 50 -5.30 -12.51 -9.81
CA THR A 50 -3.88 -12.27 -10.09
C THR A 50 -3.00 -13.36 -9.47
N GLN A 51 -3.33 -13.84 -8.26
CA GLN A 51 -2.66 -14.98 -7.64
C GLN A 51 -2.85 -16.28 -8.43
N GLN A 52 -4.07 -16.55 -8.90
CA GLN A 52 -4.35 -17.73 -9.73
C GLN A 52 -3.63 -17.66 -11.09
N ASP A 53 -3.56 -16.49 -11.71
CA ASP A 53 -2.81 -16.28 -12.94
C ASP A 53 -1.30 -16.48 -12.72
N PHE A 54 -0.78 -16.10 -11.55
CA PHE A 54 0.61 -16.36 -11.17
C PHE A 54 0.90 -17.84 -10.98
N LEU A 55 0.07 -18.54 -10.20
CA LEU A 55 0.22 -19.97 -9.94
C LEU A 55 0.02 -20.82 -11.21
N SER A 56 -0.86 -20.39 -12.12
CA SER A 56 -1.07 -21.05 -13.41
C SER A 56 0.00 -20.72 -14.46
N GLY A 57 1.01 -19.93 -14.10
CA GLY A 57 2.11 -19.56 -15.00
C GLY A 57 1.70 -18.65 -16.15
N LYS A 58 0.51 -18.03 -16.07
CA LYS A 58 -0.01 -17.08 -17.06
C LYS A 58 0.54 -15.67 -16.88
N THR A 59 1.07 -15.35 -15.70
CA THR A 59 1.80 -14.09 -15.50
C THR A 59 3.20 -14.21 -16.06
N THR A 60 3.35 -13.94 -17.36
CA THR A 60 4.65 -13.50 -17.88
C THR A 60 4.96 -12.12 -17.31
N ALA A 61 6.23 -11.79 -17.09
CA ALA A 61 6.64 -10.42 -16.80
C ALA A 61 6.00 -9.49 -17.83
N ARG A 62 5.08 -8.63 -17.39
CA ARG A 62 4.41 -7.68 -18.28
C ARG A 62 5.40 -6.58 -18.61
N ASP A 63 5.40 -6.14 -19.86
CA ASP A 63 6.22 -5.01 -20.27
C ASP A 63 5.78 -3.76 -19.48
N TRP A 64 6.75 -2.97 -19.04
CA TRP A 64 6.50 -1.76 -18.26
C TRP A 64 5.61 -0.76 -19.02
N GLU A 65 5.75 -0.66 -20.34
CA GLU A 65 4.93 0.23 -21.17
C GLU A 65 3.47 -0.24 -21.22
N ASP A 66 3.21 -1.55 -21.20
CA ASP A 66 1.86 -2.11 -21.15
C ASP A 66 1.19 -1.83 -19.79
N ILE A 67 1.94 -1.95 -18.70
CA ILE A 67 1.49 -1.61 -17.35
C ILE A 67 1.13 -0.11 -17.28
N LYS A 68 2.00 0.75 -17.83
CA LYS A 68 1.83 2.20 -17.84
C LYS A 68 0.61 2.64 -18.65
N LYS A 69 0.34 1.97 -19.78
CA LYS A 69 -0.85 2.22 -20.61
C LYS A 69 -2.14 1.86 -19.88
N ASP A 70 -2.16 0.74 -19.14
CA ASP A 70 -3.32 0.37 -18.33
C ASP A 70 -3.55 1.34 -17.15
N LEU A 71 -2.47 1.77 -16.48
CA LEU A 71 -2.54 2.78 -15.43
C LEU A 71 -3.12 4.11 -15.93
N ASN A 72 -2.62 4.64 -17.05
CA ASN A 72 -3.13 5.87 -17.66
C ASN A 72 -4.59 5.74 -18.14
N ARG A 73 -5.06 4.51 -18.42
CA ARG A 73 -6.46 4.28 -18.82
C ARG A 73 -7.42 4.32 -17.63
N VAL A 74 -6.99 3.78 -16.49
CA VAL A 74 -7.81 3.74 -15.26
C VAL A 74 -7.72 5.06 -14.48
N TYR A 75 -6.56 5.70 -14.52
CA TYR A 75 -6.26 6.97 -13.87
C TYR A 75 -5.63 7.94 -14.90
N PRO A 76 -6.45 8.68 -15.67
CA PRO A 76 -5.96 9.65 -16.64
C PRO A 76 -5.26 10.86 -16.02
#